data_AF-A0A563VIU6-F1
#
_entry.id   AF-A0A563VIU6-F1
#
_cell.length_a   1.000
_cell.length_b   1.000
_cell.length_c   1.000
_cell.angle_alpha   90.00
_cell.angle_beta   90.00
_cell.angle_gamma   90.00
#
_symmetry.space_group_name_H-M   'P 1'
#
loop_
_entity.id
_entity.type
_entity.pdbx_description
1 polymer ?
#
loop_
_entity_poly.entity_id
_entity_poly.type
_entity_poly.pdbx_seq_one_letter_code
_entity_poly.pdbx_strand_id
1 'polypeptide(L)'
;MNGSNADVDLNPIFEGETIAIVDSGLTVESADSSQIASATIEIVNLLDGDREILTADTSNTAITSNYDGATGILTLNGTDTIANYQQVLRTVSYNNTAENPDTEPRRIEFVINSGDTPSSNSAFAATTVRMFNHNPTVTNPIDNQTINQDEELSLTLADNTFSDEDRDELTLTATLANGNPLPDWLEFDAHTATFSGTPTAENVGAITIEVTADDGNGGIARETFELSINAFEPSSIMQNDHQIFALSGTNEQVSLQFNLIESKADYINEIAVFVVDDERGTIDGIAPEQTGYLEAAIDKAEVVFSALPETVFPDLIATRQLSFNSQEHLGFLLVSNSTVDTVMANLAVGQTLPDVFFTTSTGNTDNFDHSQISELDNNGFTLSWEDLVNGGDADFDDLVLGVQISDRALPSVTGLQGKPERELLDLRDQTGMVEVEFTTFTSANYDNSVGLYVIENEQGAIRDSLTGQLIAPDAPGYAETAIRQRLDLVLNRDTENVAMQLEGGVILAPYIIADGTPEQFLATNPNNQLDAGSLAYFAYVGTNRDRVDHLRLLGDNTFGFEDLYGGGDIDYDDFVFQIDGNFTL
;
A
#
# COMPACT_ATOMS: atom_id res chain seq x y z
N MET A 1 68.25 -10.97 -36.86
CA MET A 1 66.83 -10.96 -37.22
C MET A 1 66.74 -10.58 -38.68
N ASN A 2 66.61 -11.57 -39.58
CA ASN A 2 65.96 -11.50 -40.89
C ASN A 2 66.27 -12.72 -41.78
N GLY A 3 65.46 -13.77 -41.63
CA GLY A 3 65.02 -14.60 -42.75
C GLY A 3 63.65 -14.11 -43.22
N SER A 4 63.28 -14.35 -44.48
CA SER A 4 62.21 -13.67 -45.24
C SER A 4 60.74 -13.87 -44.78
N ASN A 5 60.47 -14.34 -43.56
CA ASN A 5 59.12 -14.42 -42.97
C ASN A 5 59.19 -13.85 -41.55
N ALA A 6 58.75 -12.59 -41.40
CA ALA A 6 58.85 -11.81 -40.18
C ALA A 6 57.65 -12.06 -39.27
N ASP A 7 57.87 -12.77 -38.17
CA ASP A 7 57.35 -12.41 -36.84
C ASP A 7 57.93 -13.35 -35.77
N VAL A 8 58.22 -12.83 -34.58
CA VAL A 8 58.44 -13.64 -33.38
C VAL A 8 57.07 -13.82 -32.75
N ASP A 9 56.20 -14.59 -33.42
CA ASP A 9 54.80 -14.71 -33.01
C ASP A 9 54.63 -15.78 -31.92
N LEU A 10 55.05 -15.43 -30.70
CA LEU A 10 54.92 -16.29 -29.53
C LEU A 10 53.57 -16.13 -28.83
N ASN A 11 52.84 -15.05 -29.11
CA ASN A 11 51.57 -14.69 -28.48
C ASN A 11 51.52 -14.98 -26.97
N PRO A 12 52.52 -14.57 -26.16
CA PRO A 12 52.47 -14.81 -24.72
C PRO A 12 51.26 -14.08 -24.12
N ILE A 13 50.62 -14.71 -23.13
CA ILE A 13 49.49 -14.14 -22.40
C ILE A 13 50.02 -13.62 -21.06
N PHE A 14 49.76 -12.36 -20.77
CA PHE A 14 50.04 -11.76 -19.46
C PHE A 14 48.85 -11.99 -18.53
N GLU A 15 49.11 -12.69 -17.42
CA GLU A 15 48.13 -13.04 -16.38
C GLU A 15 48.51 -12.42 -15.00
N GLY A 16 49.27 -11.31 -15.00
CA GLY A 16 49.66 -10.59 -13.78
C GLY A 16 51.09 -10.82 -13.28
N GLU A 17 51.85 -11.73 -13.91
CA GLU A 17 53.25 -12.01 -13.58
C GLU A 17 54.18 -11.71 -14.77
N THR A 18 55.44 -11.39 -14.50
CA THR A 18 56.43 -11.09 -15.56
C THR A 18 56.59 -12.26 -16.53
N ILE A 19 56.41 -12.01 -17.82
CA ILE A 19 56.45 -13.02 -18.89
C ILE A 19 57.62 -12.79 -19.84
N ALA A 20 58.24 -13.87 -20.31
CA ALA A 20 59.19 -13.78 -21.42
C ALA A 20 58.43 -13.53 -22.73
N ILE A 21 58.89 -12.55 -23.51
CA ILE A 21 58.26 -12.18 -24.79
C ILE A 21 59.08 -12.62 -26.01
N VAL A 22 60.22 -13.27 -25.76
CA VAL A 22 61.11 -13.84 -26.76
C VAL A 22 61.45 -15.26 -26.36
N ASP A 23 61.60 -16.17 -27.34
CA ASP A 23 61.94 -17.57 -27.11
C ASP A 23 63.41 -17.89 -27.41
N SER A 24 63.79 -19.14 -27.17
CA SER A 24 65.13 -19.63 -27.50
C SER A 24 65.43 -19.73 -29.01
N GLY A 25 64.42 -19.52 -29.87
CA GLY A 25 64.49 -19.58 -31.32
C GLY A 25 64.93 -18.27 -31.99
N LEU A 26 64.81 -17.13 -31.30
CA LEU A 26 65.27 -15.82 -31.81
C LEU A 26 66.71 -15.87 -32.32
N THR A 27 66.96 -15.47 -33.57
CA THR A 27 68.31 -15.37 -34.12
C THR A 27 68.71 -13.92 -34.45
N VAL A 28 69.95 -13.57 -34.09
CA VAL A 28 70.61 -12.33 -34.51
C VAL A 28 71.64 -12.68 -35.57
N GLU A 29 71.57 -12.00 -36.71
CA GLU A 29 72.44 -12.24 -37.86
C GLU A 29 72.78 -10.89 -38.47
N SER A 30 74.02 -10.72 -38.91
CA SER A 30 74.47 -9.57 -39.68
C SER A 30 75.40 -10.08 -40.78
N ALA A 31 75.15 -9.66 -42.02
CA ALA A 31 76.01 -10.01 -43.16
C ALA A 31 77.27 -9.13 -43.22
N ASP A 32 77.19 -7.94 -42.62
CA ASP A 32 78.17 -6.86 -42.81
C ASP A 32 79.06 -6.64 -41.57
N SER A 33 78.67 -7.16 -40.40
CA SER A 33 79.41 -7.01 -39.15
C SER A 33 79.39 -8.26 -38.28
N SER A 34 80.41 -8.39 -37.43
CA SER A 34 80.50 -9.44 -36.40
C SER A 34 80.08 -8.95 -35.01
N GLN A 35 79.76 -7.66 -34.87
CA GLN A 35 79.39 -7.00 -33.62
C GLN A 35 78.12 -6.15 -33.80
N ILE A 36 77.37 -5.99 -32.71
CA ILE A 36 76.20 -5.11 -32.62
C ILE A 36 76.52 -4.00 -31.62
N ALA A 37 76.10 -2.76 -31.91
CA ALA A 37 76.38 -1.59 -31.08
C ALA A 37 75.22 -1.23 -30.14
N SER A 38 73.98 -1.41 -30.58
CA SER A 38 72.78 -1.18 -29.78
C SER A 38 71.56 -1.96 -30.28
N ALA A 39 70.54 -2.04 -29.42
CA ALA A 39 69.19 -2.47 -29.78
C ALA A 39 68.14 -1.60 -29.08
N THR A 40 67.00 -1.39 -29.72
CA THR A 40 65.81 -0.75 -29.14
C THR A 40 64.64 -1.72 -29.19
N ILE A 41 63.95 -1.87 -28.06
CA ILE A 41 62.74 -2.67 -27.93
C ILE A 41 61.63 -1.73 -27.45
N GLU A 42 60.56 -1.59 -28.21
CA GLU A 42 59.51 -0.59 -28.00
C GLU A 42 58.16 -1.25 -27.83
N ILE A 43 57.41 -0.86 -26.79
CA ILE A 43 55.96 -1.09 -26.72
C ILE A 43 55.29 -0.03 -27.58
N VAL A 44 54.83 -0.40 -28.78
CA VAL A 44 54.34 0.54 -29.79
C VAL A 44 53.03 1.21 -29.36
N ASN A 45 52.18 0.46 -28.65
CA ASN A 45 50.94 0.93 -28.04
C ASN A 45 51.06 0.87 -26.51
N LEU A 46 51.84 1.78 -25.94
CA LEU A 46 51.94 1.94 -24.49
C LEU A 46 50.62 2.50 -23.95
N LEU A 47 49.80 1.66 -23.32
CA LEU A 47 48.44 1.98 -22.89
C LEU A 47 48.32 2.14 -21.37
N ASP A 48 49.21 1.51 -20.59
CA ASP A 48 49.23 1.65 -19.12
C ASP A 48 50.32 2.57 -18.57
N GLY A 49 51.07 3.22 -19.46
CA GLY A 49 52.11 4.19 -19.12
C GLY A 49 53.33 3.54 -18.45
N ASP A 50 53.85 4.17 -17.40
CA ASP A 50 55.06 3.73 -16.69
C ASP A 50 54.90 2.43 -15.87
N ARG A 51 53.69 1.88 -15.86
CA ARG A 51 53.34 0.60 -15.24
C ARG A 51 53.67 -0.59 -16.15
N GLU A 52 53.80 -0.38 -17.46
CA GLU A 52 54.33 -1.38 -18.38
C GLU A 52 55.85 -1.33 -18.33
N ILE A 53 56.49 -2.49 -18.28
CA ILE A 53 57.93 -2.59 -18.02
C ILE A 53 58.52 -3.63 -18.96
N LEU A 54 59.57 -3.25 -19.68
CA LEU A 54 60.44 -4.19 -20.39
C LEU A 54 61.76 -4.35 -19.62
N THR A 55 62.16 -5.59 -19.38
CA THR A 55 63.46 -5.89 -18.77
C THR A 55 64.26 -6.86 -19.63
N ALA A 56 65.59 -6.84 -19.47
CA ALA A 56 66.50 -7.80 -20.10
C ALA A 56 67.68 -8.08 -19.17
N ASP A 57 68.13 -9.33 -19.14
CA ASP A 57 69.31 -9.75 -18.39
C ASP A 57 70.58 -9.57 -19.23
N THR A 58 71.42 -8.61 -18.84
CA THR A 58 72.70 -8.32 -19.51
C THR A 58 73.91 -8.98 -18.84
N SER A 59 73.69 -9.88 -17.88
CA SER A 59 74.76 -10.55 -17.14
C SER A 59 75.76 -11.24 -18.07
N ASN A 60 77.06 -11.13 -17.73
CA ASN A 60 78.18 -11.68 -18.50
C ASN A 60 78.38 -11.09 -19.91
N THR A 61 77.86 -9.89 -20.18
CA THR A 61 78.08 -9.16 -21.43
C THR A 61 78.63 -7.74 -21.18
N ALA A 62 79.03 -7.04 -22.23
CA ALA A 62 79.36 -5.61 -22.17
C ALA A 62 78.14 -4.69 -22.36
N ILE A 63 76.93 -5.25 -22.44
CA ILE A 63 75.70 -4.55 -22.77
C ILE A 63 75.07 -3.97 -21.50
N THR A 64 74.60 -2.73 -21.58
CA THR A 64 73.78 -2.09 -20.52
C THR A 64 72.34 -1.96 -20.99
N SER A 65 71.38 -2.20 -20.10
CA SER A 65 69.94 -2.01 -20.35
C SER A 65 69.42 -0.74 -19.66
N ASN A 66 68.55 0.00 -20.34
CA ASN A 66 67.86 1.16 -19.79
C ASN A 66 66.44 1.23 -20.36
N TYR A 67 65.43 1.07 -19.50
CA TYR A 67 64.02 1.22 -19.86
C TYR A 67 63.51 2.61 -19.50
N ASP A 68 62.79 3.24 -20.42
CA ASP A 68 62.09 4.50 -20.19
C ASP A 68 60.57 4.25 -20.19
N GLY A 69 59.98 4.22 -19.00
CA GLY A 69 58.54 3.97 -18.81
C GLY A 69 57.64 5.09 -19.36
N ALA A 70 58.17 6.28 -19.66
CA ALA A 70 57.38 7.33 -20.28
C ALA A 70 57.22 7.11 -21.80
N THR A 71 58.16 6.39 -22.43
CA THR A 71 58.17 6.17 -23.88
C THR A 71 57.95 4.72 -24.27
N GLY A 72 58.02 3.78 -23.32
CA GLY A 72 57.86 2.35 -23.61
C GLY A 72 59.09 1.70 -24.23
N ILE A 73 60.24 2.40 -24.24
CA ILE A 73 61.44 1.97 -24.98
C ILE A 73 62.50 1.42 -24.02
N LEU A 74 62.84 0.14 -24.19
CA LEU A 74 64.05 -0.49 -23.65
C LEU A 74 65.21 -0.30 -24.62
N THR A 75 66.24 0.42 -24.21
CA THR A 75 67.47 0.59 -24.98
C THR A 75 68.57 -0.30 -24.41
N LEU A 76 69.14 -1.15 -25.26
CA LEU A 76 70.35 -1.92 -25.00
C LEU A 76 71.54 -1.24 -25.70
N ASN A 77 72.58 -0.89 -24.96
CA ASN A 77 73.76 -0.18 -25.48
C ASN A 77 75.06 -0.90 -25.14
N GLY A 78 76.03 -0.82 -26.05
CA GLY A 78 77.39 -1.31 -25.85
C GLY A 78 77.80 -2.25 -26.99
N THR A 79 78.97 -2.02 -27.59
CA THR A 79 79.46 -2.87 -28.68
C THR A 79 79.86 -4.25 -28.17
N ASP A 80 79.19 -5.29 -28.65
CA ASP A 80 79.46 -6.68 -28.27
C ASP A 80 79.19 -7.65 -29.44
N THR A 81 79.55 -8.92 -29.28
CA THR A 81 79.35 -9.98 -30.27
C THR A 81 77.86 -10.22 -30.56
N ILE A 82 77.57 -10.69 -31.77
CA ILE A 82 76.22 -11.15 -32.16
C ILE A 82 75.66 -12.17 -31.16
N ALA A 83 76.50 -13.09 -30.67
CA ALA A 83 76.08 -14.12 -29.72
C ALA A 83 75.61 -13.53 -28.39
N ASN A 84 76.31 -12.52 -27.87
CA ASN A 84 75.92 -11.84 -26.64
C ASN A 84 74.63 -11.05 -26.81
N TYR A 85 74.45 -10.31 -27.92
CA TYR A 85 73.17 -9.64 -28.20
C TYR A 85 72.01 -10.62 -28.37
N GLN A 86 72.23 -11.74 -29.05
CA GLN A 86 71.22 -12.79 -29.16
C GLN A 86 70.86 -13.36 -27.79
N GLN A 87 71.84 -13.58 -26.91
CA GLN A 87 71.59 -14.04 -25.55
C GLN A 87 70.72 -13.04 -24.77
N VAL A 88 71.07 -11.75 -24.77
CA VAL A 88 70.31 -10.71 -24.04
C VAL A 88 68.90 -10.55 -24.60
N LEU A 89 68.75 -10.46 -25.92
CA LEU A 89 67.43 -10.27 -26.54
C LEU A 89 66.46 -11.44 -26.25
N ARG A 90 66.98 -12.65 -26.05
CA ARG A 90 66.17 -13.82 -25.63
C ARG A 90 65.69 -13.77 -24.18
N THR A 91 66.18 -12.83 -23.39
CA THR A 91 65.76 -12.63 -21.99
C THR A 91 64.77 -11.48 -21.84
N VAL A 92 64.39 -10.82 -22.94
CA VAL A 92 63.45 -9.71 -22.87
C VAL A 92 62.12 -10.22 -22.34
N SER A 93 61.63 -9.55 -21.30
CA SER A 93 60.38 -9.86 -20.64
C SER A 93 59.51 -8.62 -20.50
N TYR A 94 58.20 -8.84 -20.47
CA TYR A 94 57.17 -7.84 -20.25
C TYR A 94 56.55 -8.05 -18.88
N ASN A 95 56.25 -6.96 -18.20
CA ASN A 95 55.45 -6.93 -16.99
C ASN A 95 54.50 -5.72 -17.03
N ASN A 96 53.34 -5.84 -16.41
CA ASN A 96 52.44 -4.72 -16.17
C ASN A 96 52.07 -4.67 -14.68
N THR A 97 52.25 -3.52 -14.05
CA THR A 97 52.01 -3.31 -12.62
C THR A 97 50.74 -2.52 -12.33
N ALA A 98 49.92 -2.28 -13.36
CA ALA A 98 48.60 -1.71 -13.17
C ALA A 98 47.71 -2.64 -12.34
N GLU A 99 46.92 -2.05 -11.44
CA GLU A 99 45.90 -2.78 -10.66
C GLU A 99 44.86 -3.41 -11.58
N ASN A 100 44.51 -2.72 -12.68
CA ASN A 100 43.64 -3.21 -13.76
C ASN A 100 44.33 -2.82 -15.07
N PRO A 101 45.14 -3.72 -15.65
CA PRO A 101 45.78 -3.53 -16.94
C PRO A 101 44.74 -3.41 -18.06
N ASP A 102 44.96 -2.50 -19.01
CA ASP A 102 44.12 -2.45 -20.22
C ASP A 102 44.29 -3.75 -21.03
N THR A 103 43.18 -4.34 -21.50
CA THR A 103 43.14 -5.68 -22.10
C THR A 103 43.54 -5.74 -23.58
N GLU A 104 43.84 -4.59 -24.22
CA GLU A 104 44.28 -4.55 -25.62
C GLU A 104 45.64 -5.25 -25.79
N PRO A 105 45.86 -6.08 -26.82
CA PRO A 105 47.17 -6.71 -27.02
C PRO A 105 48.30 -5.69 -27.23
N ARG A 106 49.42 -5.84 -26.53
CA ARG A 106 50.60 -4.97 -26.69
C ARG A 106 51.48 -5.45 -27.83
N ARG A 107 51.78 -4.57 -28.78
CA ARG A 107 52.69 -4.83 -29.88
C ARG A 107 54.09 -4.35 -29.54
N ILE A 108 55.04 -5.27 -29.50
CA ILE A 108 56.42 -4.99 -29.10
C ILE A 108 57.35 -5.17 -30.29
N GLU A 109 58.09 -4.12 -30.63
CA GLU A 109 59.00 -4.08 -31.77
C GLU A 109 60.47 -4.06 -31.36
N PHE A 110 61.30 -4.77 -32.12
CA PHE A 110 62.74 -4.87 -31.90
C PHE A 110 63.49 -4.34 -33.12
N VAL A 111 64.49 -3.48 -32.87
CA VAL A 111 65.44 -2.98 -33.87
C VAL A 111 66.84 -3.09 -33.34
N ILE A 112 67.77 -3.60 -34.15
CA ILE A 112 69.20 -3.65 -33.81
C ILE A 112 70.02 -2.75 -34.74
N ASN A 113 71.14 -2.23 -34.26
CA ASN A 113 72.06 -1.38 -35.01
C ASN A 113 73.51 -1.87 -34.84
N SER A 114 74.21 -2.13 -35.94
CA SER A 114 75.58 -2.66 -35.91
C SER A 114 76.66 -1.61 -35.60
N GLY A 115 76.33 -0.32 -35.66
CA GLY A 115 77.26 0.79 -35.43
C GLY A 115 78.24 1.08 -36.57
N ASP A 116 78.08 0.41 -37.72
CA ASP A 116 78.92 0.61 -38.90
C ASP A 116 78.67 1.99 -39.54
N THR A 117 79.57 2.42 -40.44
CA THR A 117 79.36 3.63 -41.24
C THR A 117 79.29 3.29 -42.74
N PRO A 118 78.17 3.60 -43.43
CA PRO A 118 76.94 4.20 -42.90
C PRO A 118 76.18 3.22 -41.98
N SER A 119 75.50 3.74 -40.96
CA SER A 119 74.79 2.91 -39.98
C SER A 119 73.61 2.19 -40.62
N SER A 120 73.53 0.87 -40.42
CA SER A 120 72.40 0.04 -40.83
C SER A 120 71.59 -0.40 -39.60
N ASN A 121 70.31 -0.03 -39.57
CA ASN A 121 69.33 -0.64 -38.68
C ASN A 121 68.79 -1.93 -39.33
N SER A 122 68.42 -2.91 -38.53
CA SER A 122 67.66 -4.07 -39.02
C SER A 122 66.25 -3.70 -39.48
N ALA A 123 65.56 -4.65 -40.12
CA ALA A 123 64.11 -4.57 -40.16
C ALA A 123 63.53 -4.77 -38.75
N PHE A 124 62.29 -4.33 -38.55
CA PHE A 124 61.54 -4.62 -37.33
C PHE A 124 61.26 -6.12 -37.24
N ALA A 125 61.50 -6.69 -36.06
CA ALA A 125 60.84 -7.90 -35.63
C ALA A 125 59.79 -7.52 -34.58
N ALA A 126 58.61 -8.14 -34.61
CA ALA A 126 57.57 -7.86 -33.63
C ALA A 126 57.17 -9.13 -32.87
N THR A 127 56.54 -8.91 -31.72
CA THR A 127 55.78 -9.90 -30.98
C THR A 127 54.56 -9.22 -30.37
N THR A 128 53.51 -9.98 -30.11
CA THR A 128 52.28 -9.48 -29.50
C THR A 128 52.09 -10.11 -28.14
N VAL A 129 51.98 -9.31 -27.09
CA VAL A 129 51.57 -9.77 -25.76
C VAL A 129 50.05 -9.65 -25.69
N ARG A 130 49.37 -10.76 -25.43
CA ARG A 130 47.92 -10.76 -25.15
C ARG A 130 47.70 -10.52 -23.67
N MET A 131 46.65 -9.79 -23.33
CA MET A 131 46.23 -9.60 -21.94
C MET A 131 45.13 -10.61 -21.62
N PHE A 132 45.11 -11.13 -20.40
CA PHE A 132 44.01 -11.96 -19.91
C PHE A 132 42.82 -11.06 -19.53
N ASN A 133 41.61 -11.47 -19.91
CA ASN A 133 40.37 -10.77 -19.60
C ASN A 133 39.61 -11.58 -18.53
N HIS A 134 39.22 -10.93 -17.45
CA HIS A 134 38.34 -11.47 -16.43
C HIS A 134 36.89 -11.27 -16.87
N ASN A 135 36.04 -12.25 -16.61
CA ASN A 135 34.63 -12.08 -16.88
C ASN A 135 34.00 -11.19 -15.80
N PRO A 136 32.92 -10.46 -16.13
CA PRO A 136 32.09 -9.81 -15.14
C PRO A 136 31.54 -10.82 -14.14
N THR A 137 31.19 -10.34 -12.96
CA THR A 137 30.59 -11.12 -11.88
C THR A 137 29.37 -10.42 -11.30
N VAL A 138 28.44 -11.20 -10.74
CA VAL A 138 27.29 -10.67 -9.97
C VAL A 138 27.76 -10.40 -8.54
N THR A 139 27.69 -9.14 -8.12
CA THR A 139 28.13 -8.70 -6.78
C THR A 139 26.96 -8.41 -5.86
N ASN A 140 25.86 -7.87 -6.39
CA ASN A 140 24.64 -7.64 -5.65
C ASN A 140 23.46 -8.24 -6.41
N PRO A 141 22.95 -9.43 -6.01
CA PRO A 141 21.79 -10.05 -6.65
C PRO A 141 20.58 -9.14 -6.69
N ILE A 142 19.74 -9.30 -7.71
CA ILE A 142 18.53 -8.52 -7.87
C ILE A 142 17.41 -9.21 -7.08
N ASP A 143 16.80 -8.50 -6.13
CA ASP A 143 15.67 -9.04 -5.38
C ASP A 143 14.45 -9.25 -6.30
N ASN A 144 13.69 -10.33 -6.04
CA ASN A 144 12.41 -10.55 -6.70
C ASN A 144 11.47 -9.38 -6.48
N GLN A 145 10.68 -9.07 -7.50
CA GLN A 145 9.74 -7.95 -7.51
C GLN A 145 8.30 -8.44 -7.56
N THR A 146 7.40 -7.65 -7.01
CA THR A 146 5.96 -7.88 -7.10
C THR A 146 5.27 -6.55 -7.38
N ILE A 147 4.43 -6.53 -8.40
CA ILE A 147 3.60 -5.38 -8.78
C ILE A 147 2.17 -5.84 -9.01
N ASN A 148 1.21 -4.94 -8.92
CA ASN A 148 -0.14 -5.24 -9.36
C ASN A 148 -0.29 -4.96 -10.86
N GLN A 149 -1.23 -5.65 -11.48
CA GLN A 149 -1.80 -5.24 -12.76
C GLN A 149 -2.17 -3.75 -12.71
N ASP A 150 -2.02 -3.06 -13.84
CA ASP A 150 -2.30 -1.62 -14.02
C ASP A 150 -1.43 -0.65 -13.18
N GLU A 151 -0.49 -1.18 -12.40
CA GLU A 151 0.50 -0.39 -11.64
C GLU A 151 1.76 -0.11 -12.48
N GLU A 152 2.30 1.10 -12.38
CA GLU A 152 3.56 1.46 -13.07
C GLU A 152 4.77 0.86 -12.33
N LEU A 153 5.50 -0.03 -13.00
CA LEU A 153 6.81 -0.49 -12.58
C LEU A 153 7.87 0.57 -12.89
N SER A 154 8.71 0.89 -11.91
CA SER A 154 9.97 1.60 -12.11
C SER A 154 11.04 1.00 -11.20
N LEU A 155 11.94 0.19 -11.77
CA LEU A 155 12.98 -0.53 -11.05
C LEU A 155 14.36 -0.19 -11.63
N THR A 156 15.13 0.62 -10.91
CA THR A 156 16.54 0.86 -11.23
C THR A 156 17.42 -0.17 -10.54
N LEU A 157 18.24 -0.87 -11.31
CA LEU A 157 19.22 -1.81 -10.78
C LEU A 157 20.29 -1.05 -9.99
N ALA A 158 20.81 -1.65 -8.91
CA ALA A 158 21.88 -1.04 -8.13
C ALA A 158 23.18 -0.96 -8.95
N ASP A 159 23.93 0.14 -8.83
CA ASP A 159 25.20 0.33 -9.57
C ASP A 159 26.23 -0.79 -9.32
N ASN A 160 26.12 -1.51 -8.19
CA ASN A 160 26.98 -2.63 -7.81
C ASN A 160 26.37 -4.00 -8.10
N THR A 161 25.34 -4.09 -8.94
CA THR A 161 24.73 -5.38 -9.35
C THR A 161 25.79 -6.27 -10.02
N PHE A 162 26.52 -5.71 -10.97
CA PHE A 162 27.64 -6.35 -11.64
C PHE A 162 28.95 -5.62 -11.38
N SER A 163 30.05 -6.35 -11.38
CA SER A 163 31.40 -5.79 -11.31
C SER A 163 32.36 -6.57 -12.17
N ASP A 164 33.34 -5.86 -12.70
CA ASP A 164 34.43 -6.44 -13.47
C ASP A 164 35.78 -6.13 -12.80
N GLU A 165 36.66 -7.12 -12.73
CA GLU A 165 37.98 -6.99 -12.09
C GLU A 165 38.93 -6.11 -12.91
N ASP A 166 38.79 -6.11 -14.23
CA ASP A 166 39.56 -5.28 -15.16
C ASP A 166 38.97 -3.86 -15.26
N ARG A 167 37.80 -3.61 -14.64
CA ARG A 167 37.03 -2.36 -14.67
C ARG A 167 36.58 -1.96 -16.08
N ASP A 168 36.31 -2.95 -16.91
CA ASP A 168 35.71 -2.76 -18.22
C ASP A 168 34.32 -2.11 -18.12
N GLU A 169 33.96 -1.34 -19.15
CA GLU A 169 32.63 -0.74 -19.24
C GLU A 169 31.60 -1.82 -19.57
N LEU A 170 30.64 -2.03 -18.67
CA LEU A 170 29.63 -3.07 -18.82
C LEU A 170 28.44 -2.58 -19.64
N THR A 171 28.14 -3.29 -20.72
CA THR A 171 26.89 -3.12 -21.46
C THR A 171 25.83 -4.06 -20.90
N LEU A 172 24.73 -3.49 -20.39
CA LEU A 172 23.61 -4.28 -19.86
C LEU A 172 22.57 -4.54 -20.93
N THR A 173 22.06 -5.78 -20.96
CA THR A 173 20.90 -6.17 -21.75
C THR A 173 19.94 -7.01 -20.91
N ALA A 174 18.66 -7.02 -21.27
CA ALA A 174 17.65 -7.78 -20.54
C ALA A 174 16.75 -8.58 -21.50
N THR A 175 16.48 -9.83 -21.13
CA THR A 175 15.56 -10.74 -21.82
C THR A 175 14.78 -11.55 -20.81
N LEU A 176 13.79 -12.34 -21.25
CA LEU A 176 13.26 -13.40 -20.40
C LEU A 176 14.31 -14.51 -20.25
N ALA A 177 14.32 -15.21 -19.11
CA ALA A 177 15.29 -16.28 -18.83
C ALA A 177 15.22 -17.48 -19.81
N ASN A 178 14.15 -17.56 -20.61
CA ASN A 178 14.03 -18.53 -21.71
C ASN A 178 14.65 -18.04 -23.03
N GLY A 179 15.26 -16.86 -23.05
CA GLY A 179 15.88 -16.23 -24.22
C GLY A 179 14.91 -15.46 -25.13
N ASN A 180 13.63 -15.39 -24.80
CA ASN A 180 12.67 -14.56 -25.54
C ASN A 180 12.84 -13.07 -25.18
N PRO A 181 12.43 -12.15 -26.07
CA PRO A 181 12.40 -10.73 -25.73
C PRO A 181 11.47 -10.47 -24.53
N LEU A 182 11.68 -9.34 -23.85
CA LEU A 182 10.75 -8.85 -22.83
C LEU A 182 9.35 -8.66 -23.44
N PRO A 183 8.28 -8.85 -22.66
CA PRO A 183 6.92 -8.51 -23.09
C PRO A 183 6.81 -7.04 -23.53
N ASP A 184 5.93 -6.73 -24.49
CA ASP A 184 5.79 -5.38 -25.05
C ASP A 184 5.48 -4.27 -24.01
N TRP A 185 4.93 -4.64 -22.84
CA TRP A 185 4.63 -3.70 -21.76
C TRP A 185 5.84 -3.35 -20.88
N LEU A 186 6.94 -4.12 -20.97
CA LEU A 186 8.12 -4.00 -20.11
C LEU A 186 9.36 -3.61 -20.93
N GLU A 187 9.89 -2.44 -20.65
CA GLU A 187 11.10 -1.90 -21.29
C GLU A 187 12.28 -1.90 -20.31
N PHE A 188 13.50 -2.09 -20.83
CA PHE A 188 14.74 -1.92 -20.08
C PHE A 188 15.62 -0.88 -20.76
N ASP A 189 15.89 0.22 -20.07
CA ASP A 189 16.84 1.25 -20.50
C ASP A 189 18.24 0.91 -19.98
N ALA A 190 19.11 0.46 -20.88
CA ALA A 190 20.49 0.11 -20.56
C ALA A 190 21.36 1.30 -20.13
N HIS A 191 20.99 2.55 -20.46
CA HIS A 191 21.75 3.73 -20.06
C HIS A 191 21.51 4.08 -18.59
N THR A 192 20.28 3.88 -18.11
CA THR A 192 19.87 4.16 -16.73
C THR A 192 19.72 2.90 -15.88
N ALA A 193 19.99 1.73 -16.46
CA ALA A 193 19.77 0.41 -15.86
C ALA A 193 18.38 0.27 -15.21
N THR A 194 17.35 0.81 -15.87
CA THR A 194 15.99 0.90 -15.31
C THR A 194 14.99 0.11 -16.13
N PHE A 195 14.21 -0.73 -15.44
CA PHE A 195 13.00 -1.33 -15.99
C PHE A 195 11.81 -0.40 -15.79
N SER A 196 10.98 -0.26 -16.82
CA SER A 196 9.73 0.51 -16.76
C SER A 196 8.60 -0.15 -17.54
N GLY A 197 7.37 -0.04 -17.06
CA GLY A 197 6.22 -0.62 -17.74
C GLY A 197 4.94 -0.64 -16.90
N THR A 198 3.81 -0.93 -17.54
CA THR A 198 2.52 -1.13 -16.86
C THR A 198 1.90 -2.43 -17.37
N PRO A 199 1.88 -3.51 -16.56
CA PRO A 199 1.28 -4.78 -16.97
C PRO A 199 -0.25 -4.65 -17.04
N THR A 200 -0.86 -5.43 -17.92
CA THR A 200 -2.33 -5.56 -18.02
C THR A 200 -2.82 -6.88 -17.43
N ALA A 201 -4.14 -7.09 -17.37
CA ALA A 201 -4.74 -8.35 -16.95
C ALA A 201 -4.23 -9.59 -17.72
N GLU A 202 -3.82 -9.44 -19.00
CA GLU A 202 -3.24 -10.55 -19.79
C GLU A 202 -1.83 -10.94 -19.32
N ASN A 203 -1.20 -10.11 -18.48
CA ASN A 203 0.17 -10.29 -17.99
C ASN A 203 0.23 -10.83 -16.55
N VAL A 204 -0.92 -11.09 -15.92
CA VAL A 204 -1.00 -11.66 -14.57
C VAL A 204 -0.28 -13.01 -14.51
N GLY A 205 0.52 -13.21 -13.47
CA GLY A 205 1.40 -14.36 -13.29
C GLY A 205 2.84 -13.93 -13.01
N ALA A 206 3.79 -14.86 -13.16
CA ALA A 206 5.20 -14.59 -12.91
C ALA A 206 6.03 -14.72 -14.19
N ILE A 207 6.97 -13.81 -14.39
CA ILE A 207 8.01 -13.89 -15.42
C ILE A 207 9.38 -13.90 -14.75
N THR A 208 10.31 -14.68 -15.31
CA THR A 208 11.72 -14.65 -14.89
C THR A 208 12.51 -13.85 -15.91
N ILE A 209 13.12 -12.77 -15.46
CA ILE A 209 13.93 -11.86 -16.27
C ILE A 209 15.40 -12.23 -16.07
N GLU A 210 16.16 -12.28 -17.15
CA GLU A 210 17.62 -12.42 -17.16
C GLU A 210 18.25 -11.08 -17.59
N VAL A 211 19.12 -10.54 -16.74
CA VAL A 211 19.98 -9.39 -17.07
C VAL A 211 21.38 -9.91 -17.38
N THR A 212 21.91 -9.54 -18.53
CA THR A 212 23.27 -9.88 -18.96
C THR A 212 24.15 -8.65 -18.92
N ALA A 213 25.30 -8.76 -18.25
CA ALA A 213 26.39 -7.77 -18.33
C ALA A 213 27.49 -8.31 -19.24
N ASP A 214 27.86 -7.54 -20.25
CA ASP A 214 28.91 -7.85 -21.24
C ASP A 214 30.03 -6.82 -21.12
N ASP A 215 31.27 -7.28 -20.97
CA ASP A 215 32.46 -6.43 -20.86
C ASP A 215 32.98 -5.91 -22.22
N GLY A 216 32.41 -6.37 -23.34
CA GLY A 216 32.86 -6.03 -24.70
C GLY A 216 34.16 -6.73 -25.13
N ASN A 217 34.82 -7.44 -24.22
CA ASN A 217 36.07 -8.19 -24.38
C ASN A 217 35.86 -9.72 -24.42
N GLY A 218 34.59 -10.15 -24.32
CA GLY A 218 34.15 -11.54 -24.51
C GLY A 218 33.76 -12.25 -23.21
N GLY A 219 33.83 -11.56 -22.07
CA GLY A 219 33.30 -12.02 -20.80
C GLY A 219 31.87 -11.54 -20.57
N ILE A 220 31.06 -12.41 -19.95
CA ILE A 220 29.67 -12.10 -19.62
C ILE A 220 29.30 -12.61 -18.23
N ALA A 221 28.47 -11.85 -17.52
CA ALA A 221 27.73 -12.28 -16.34
C ALA A 221 26.22 -12.29 -16.62
N ARG A 222 25.50 -13.15 -15.91
CA ARG A 222 24.04 -13.22 -15.96
C ARG A 222 23.48 -13.24 -14.55
N GLU A 223 22.41 -12.51 -14.33
CA GLU A 223 21.60 -12.56 -13.12
C GLU A 223 20.13 -12.70 -13.48
N THR A 224 19.37 -13.46 -12.68
CA THR A 224 17.93 -13.63 -12.90
C THR A 224 17.14 -13.25 -11.68
N PHE A 225 16.02 -12.55 -11.87
CA PHE A 225 15.03 -12.30 -10.83
C PHE A 225 13.61 -12.60 -11.34
N GLU A 226 12.70 -12.88 -10.41
CA GLU A 226 11.29 -13.06 -10.70
C GLU A 226 10.54 -11.73 -10.55
N LEU A 227 9.70 -11.41 -11.53
CA LEU A 227 8.70 -10.35 -11.44
C LEU A 227 7.32 -11.01 -11.41
N SER A 228 6.65 -10.91 -10.26
CA SER A 228 5.28 -11.38 -10.06
C SER A 228 4.29 -10.24 -10.29
N ILE A 229 3.30 -10.47 -11.15
CA ILE A 229 2.20 -9.56 -11.44
C ILE A 229 0.93 -10.13 -10.81
N ASN A 230 0.44 -9.46 -9.79
CA ASN A 230 -0.83 -9.81 -9.15
C ASN A 230 -2.00 -9.28 -9.98
N ALA A 231 -3.10 -10.04 -10.05
CA ALA A 231 -4.35 -9.50 -10.57
C ALA A 231 -4.81 -8.32 -9.71
N PHE A 232 -5.43 -7.33 -10.35
CA PHE A 232 -6.14 -6.25 -9.68
C PHE A 232 -7.57 -6.24 -10.21
N GLU A 233 -8.55 -6.38 -9.32
CA GLU A 233 -9.97 -6.27 -9.68
C GLU A 233 -10.55 -5.15 -8.83
N PRO A 234 -11.08 -4.08 -9.45
CA PRO A 234 -11.71 -3.01 -8.69
C PRO A 234 -12.89 -3.57 -7.91
N SER A 235 -13.16 -2.98 -6.74
CA SER A 235 -14.30 -3.39 -5.93
C SER A 235 -15.60 -3.26 -6.74
N SER A 236 -16.47 -4.27 -6.66
CA SER A 236 -17.80 -4.23 -7.26
C SER A 236 -18.86 -4.84 -6.35
N ILE A 237 -20.10 -4.41 -6.53
CA ILE A 237 -21.29 -4.92 -5.87
C ILE A 237 -22.31 -5.25 -6.95
N MET A 238 -22.74 -6.51 -6.99
CA MET A 238 -23.62 -7.01 -8.05
C MET A 238 -24.82 -7.70 -7.41
N GLN A 239 -26.03 -7.28 -7.80
CA GLN A 239 -27.26 -7.92 -7.37
C GLN A 239 -27.58 -9.14 -8.25
N ASN A 240 -28.15 -10.18 -7.65
CA ASN A 240 -28.71 -11.32 -8.36
C ASN A 240 -30.25 -11.36 -8.34
N ASP A 241 -30.83 -12.37 -9.01
CA ASP A 241 -32.28 -12.59 -9.11
C ASP A 241 -32.98 -12.90 -7.77
N HIS A 242 -32.22 -13.19 -6.70
CA HIS A 242 -32.74 -13.38 -5.34
C HIS A 242 -32.59 -12.12 -4.48
N GLN A 243 -32.24 -10.96 -5.06
CA GLN A 243 -32.05 -9.68 -4.34
C GLN A 243 -30.95 -9.75 -3.26
N ILE A 244 -29.93 -10.59 -3.54
CA ILE A 244 -28.69 -10.69 -2.77
C ILE A 244 -27.57 -9.99 -3.54
N PHE A 245 -26.72 -9.27 -2.80
CA PHE A 245 -25.66 -8.43 -3.35
C PHE A 245 -24.29 -9.06 -3.10
N ALA A 246 -23.63 -9.53 -4.15
CA ALA A 246 -22.30 -10.11 -4.08
C ALA A 246 -21.23 -9.01 -4.17
N LEU A 247 -20.32 -8.99 -3.20
CA LEU A 247 -19.14 -8.15 -3.22
C LEU A 247 -17.98 -8.85 -3.91
N SER A 248 -17.21 -8.12 -4.70
CA SER A 248 -15.94 -8.62 -5.24
C SER A 248 -14.92 -7.50 -5.32
N GLY A 249 -13.65 -7.86 -5.51
CA GLY A 249 -12.51 -6.95 -5.58
C GLY A 249 -11.25 -7.64 -5.08
N THR A 250 -10.08 -7.10 -5.41
CA THR A 250 -8.80 -7.64 -4.93
C THR A 250 -8.41 -7.17 -3.55
N ASN A 251 -9.01 -6.09 -3.06
CA ASN A 251 -8.84 -5.66 -1.67
C ASN A 251 -9.46 -6.69 -0.72
N GLU A 252 -8.89 -6.83 0.48
CA GLU A 252 -9.46 -7.70 1.51
C GLU A 252 -10.86 -7.22 1.96
N GLN A 253 -11.08 -5.90 1.91
CA GLN A 253 -12.34 -5.28 2.27
C GLN A 253 -12.91 -4.38 1.17
N VAL A 254 -14.23 -4.31 1.10
CA VAL A 254 -15.00 -3.40 0.27
C VAL A 254 -15.79 -2.47 1.18
N SER A 255 -15.62 -1.16 1.02
CA SER A 255 -16.38 -0.17 1.78
C SER A 255 -17.60 0.29 0.98
N LEU A 256 -18.75 0.37 1.65
CA LEU A 256 -20.01 0.84 1.09
C LEU A 256 -20.40 2.15 1.77
N GLN A 257 -20.70 3.16 0.96
CA GLN A 257 -21.33 4.40 1.38
C GLN A 257 -22.84 4.29 1.20
N PHE A 258 -23.56 4.49 2.28
CA PHE A 258 -25.00 4.60 2.37
C PHE A 258 -25.38 6.08 2.46
N ASN A 259 -26.40 6.50 1.71
CA ASN A 259 -26.92 7.86 1.72
C ASN A 259 -28.44 7.78 1.75
N LEU A 260 -29.08 8.44 2.71
CA LEU A 260 -30.52 8.64 2.63
C LEU A 260 -30.81 9.61 1.48
N ILE A 261 -31.60 9.17 0.50
CA ILE A 261 -32.02 10.00 -0.63
C ILE A 261 -33.35 10.68 -0.31
N GLU A 262 -34.29 9.92 0.24
CA GLU A 262 -35.64 10.37 0.53
C GLU A 262 -36.25 9.49 1.63
N SER A 263 -37.14 10.07 2.44
CA SER A 263 -38.05 9.32 3.30
C SER A 263 -39.39 10.05 3.37
N LYS A 264 -40.47 9.29 3.17
CA LYS A 264 -41.87 9.73 3.18
C LYS A 264 -42.79 8.80 3.96
N ALA A 265 -42.25 8.21 5.03
CA ALA A 265 -43.02 7.39 5.94
C ALA A 265 -43.80 8.22 6.96
N ASP A 266 -44.89 7.63 7.48
CA ASP A 266 -45.62 8.13 8.66
C ASP A 266 -44.85 7.85 9.97
N TYR A 267 -43.88 6.93 9.95
CA TYR A 267 -43.13 6.47 11.11
C TYR A 267 -41.64 6.36 10.81
N ILE A 268 -40.82 6.31 11.87
CA ILE A 268 -39.38 6.10 11.75
C ILE A 268 -39.08 4.68 11.24
N ASN A 269 -38.14 4.56 10.31
CA ASN A 269 -37.72 3.27 9.76
C ASN A 269 -36.23 3.06 10.00
N GLU A 270 -35.83 1.87 10.47
CA GLU A 270 -34.42 1.53 10.63
C GLU A 270 -33.95 0.56 9.56
N ILE A 271 -32.87 0.91 8.85
CA ILE A 271 -32.28 0.06 7.84
C ILE A 271 -31.01 -0.60 8.37
N ALA A 272 -30.88 -1.89 8.10
CA ALA A 272 -29.68 -2.67 8.41
C ALA A 272 -29.27 -3.54 7.22
N VAL A 273 -27.99 -3.90 7.21
CA VAL A 273 -27.37 -4.80 6.25
C VAL A 273 -26.80 -6.00 6.99
N PHE A 274 -26.88 -7.19 6.41
CA PHE A 274 -26.38 -8.41 7.03
C PHE A 274 -25.69 -9.31 6.01
N VAL A 275 -24.72 -10.08 6.48
CA VAL A 275 -23.97 -11.03 5.64
C VAL A 275 -24.74 -12.35 5.52
N VAL A 276 -24.83 -12.87 4.30
CA VAL A 276 -25.40 -14.19 3.97
C VAL A 276 -24.32 -15.14 3.45
N ASP A 277 -24.57 -16.44 3.60
CA ASP A 277 -23.61 -17.49 3.28
C ASP A 277 -23.47 -17.72 1.76
N ASP A 278 -24.53 -17.45 0.98
CA ASP A 278 -24.57 -17.74 -0.45
C ASP A 278 -25.51 -16.83 -1.27
N GLU A 279 -25.48 -17.01 -2.59
CA GLU A 279 -26.32 -16.31 -3.57
C GLU A 279 -27.85 -16.48 -3.37
N ARG A 280 -28.27 -17.39 -2.47
CA ARG A 280 -29.69 -17.62 -2.17
C ARG A 280 -30.13 -16.91 -0.90
N GLY A 281 -29.22 -16.21 -0.23
CA GLY A 281 -29.52 -15.52 1.01
C GLY A 281 -29.61 -16.47 2.20
N THR A 282 -28.95 -17.64 2.18
CA THR A 282 -28.97 -18.51 3.37
C THR A 282 -28.12 -17.93 4.50
N ILE A 283 -28.51 -18.14 5.75
CA ILE A 283 -27.74 -17.72 6.94
C ILE A 283 -27.61 -18.90 7.89
N ASP A 284 -26.38 -19.31 8.17
CA ASP A 284 -26.07 -20.50 8.96
C ASP A 284 -26.82 -21.76 8.42
N GLY A 285 -26.97 -21.82 7.09
CA GLY A 285 -27.73 -22.85 6.38
C GLY A 285 -29.25 -22.75 6.45
N ILE A 286 -29.80 -21.68 7.03
CA ILE A 286 -31.25 -21.38 7.09
C ILE A 286 -31.62 -20.55 5.86
N ALA A 287 -32.54 -21.05 5.03
CA ALA A 287 -33.03 -20.31 3.86
C ALA A 287 -34.06 -19.23 4.27
N PRO A 288 -34.24 -18.15 3.48
CA PRO A 288 -35.15 -17.04 3.81
C PRO A 288 -36.55 -17.46 4.25
N GLU A 289 -37.14 -18.47 3.61
CA GLU A 289 -38.48 -18.95 3.91
C GLU A 289 -38.60 -19.84 5.17
N GLN A 290 -37.47 -20.17 5.81
CA GLN A 290 -37.42 -21.10 6.93
C GLN A 290 -37.59 -20.40 8.28
N THR A 291 -38.21 -21.10 9.22
CA THR A 291 -38.32 -20.65 10.62
C THR A 291 -36.93 -20.45 11.22
N GLY A 292 -36.72 -19.30 11.86
CA GLY A 292 -35.43 -18.92 12.45
C GLY A 292 -34.60 -17.98 11.57
N TYR A 293 -35.00 -17.73 10.32
CA TYR A 293 -34.26 -16.84 9.42
C TYR A 293 -34.14 -15.42 9.97
N LEU A 294 -35.24 -14.83 10.48
CA LEU A 294 -35.21 -13.51 11.12
C LEU A 294 -34.21 -13.43 12.28
N GLU A 295 -34.20 -14.43 13.15
CA GLU A 295 -33.26 -14.48 14.29
C GLU A 295 -31.81 -14.54 13.81
N ALA A 296 -31.52 -15.36 12.78
CA ALA A 296 -30.19 -15.46 12.19
C ALA A 296 -29.75 -14.18 11.47
N ALA A 297 -30.66 -13.51 10.75
CA ALA A 297 -30.38 -12.26 10.05
C ALA A 297 -30.11 -11.11 11.03
N ILE A 298 -30.92 -11.01 12.09
CA ILE A 298 -30.79 -9.97 13.11
C ILE A 298 -29.47 -10.13 13.90
N ASP A 299 -29.02 -11.36 14.18
CA ASP A 299 -27.73 -11.61 14.85
C ASP A 299 -26.52 -11.18 14.01
N LYS A 300 -26.66 -11.16 12.68
CA LYS A 300 -25.62 -10.71 11.73
C LYS A 300 -25.85 -9.29 11.20
N ALA A 301 -26.87 -8.58 11.68
CA ALA A 301 -27.23 -7.27 11.17
C ALA A 301 -26.28 -6.18 11.70
N GLU A 302 -25.79 -5.36 10.78
CA GLU A 302 -25.16 -4.09 11.06
C GLU A 302 -26.14 -2.97 10.72
N VAL A 303 -26.49 -2.14 11.72
CA VAL A 303 -27.39 -1.00 11.52
C VAL A 303 -26.68 0.04 10.65
N VAL A 304 -27.37 0.46 9.59
CA VAL A 304 -26.92 1.54 8.72
C VAL A 304 -27.29 2.88 9.38
N PHE A 305 -28.60 3.12 9.58
CA PHE A 305 -29.16 4.22 10.38
C PHE A 305 -30.70 4.10 10.45
N SER A 306 -31.32 4.92 11.29
CA SER A 306 -32.75 5.21 11.24
C SER A 306 -33.02 6.43 10.36
N ALA A 307 -34.10 6.39 9.57
CA ALA A 307 -34.59 7.50 8.77
C ALA A 307 -35.82 8.11 9.45
N LEU A 308 -35.75 9.43 9.72
CA LEU A 308 -36.86 10.17 10.32
C LEU A 308 -38.10 10.14 9.41
N PRO A 309 -39.33 10.16 9.98
CA PRO A 309 -40.55 10.25 9.20
C PRO A 309 -40.63 11.59 8.46
N GLU A 310 -40.97 11.57 7.17
CA GLU A 310 -40.93 12.74 6.29
C GLU A 310 -39.56 13.46 6.26
N THR A 311 -39.23 14.19 5.18
CA THR A 311 -37.98 14.98 5.16
C THR A 311 -38.15 16.28 5.97
N VAL A 312 -38.20 16.16 7.30
CA VAL A 312 -38.43 17.31 8.23
C VAL A 312 -37.28 18.31 8.20
N PHE A 313 -36.04 17.83 7.98
CA PHE A 313 -34.83 18.65 7.91
C PHE A 313 -34.11 18.48 6.55
N PRO A 314 -34.42 19.33 5.54
CA PRO A 314 -33.83 19.20 4.20
C PRO A 314 -32.31 19.36 4.14
N ASP A 315 -31.72 20.04 5.13
CA ASP A 315 -30.27 20.27 5.23
C ASP A 315 -29.55 19.18 6.05
N LEU A 316 -30.28 18.23 6.64
CA LEU A 316 -29.70 17.09 7.36
C LEU A 316 -29.10 16.09 6.37
N ILE A 317 -27.82 15.78 6.54
CA ILE A 317 -27.12 14.82 5.67
C ILE A 317 -26.96 13.50 6.41
N ALA A 318 -27.86 12.55 6.14
CA ALA A 318 -27.83 11.20 6.68
C ALA A 318 -26.99 10.27 5.79
N THR A 319 -25.77 9.97 6.22
CA THR A 319 -24.84 9.10 5.50
C THR A 319 -24.16 8.15 6.46
N ARG A 320 -23.84 6.93 6.01
CA ARG A 320 -23.10 5.93 6.79
C ARG A 320 -22.10 5.20 5.90
N GLN A 321 -20.89 4.98 6.38
CA GLN A 321 -19.94 4.10 5.72
C GLN A 321 -19.67 2.83 6.54
N LEU A 322 -19.81 1.66 5.91
CA LEU A 322 -19.48 0.35 6.50
C LEU A 322 -18.48 -0.39 5.59
N SER A 323 -17.73 -1.34 6.14
CA SER A 323 -16.77 -2.17 5.38
C SER A 323 -17.03 -3.65 5.61
N PHE A 324 -17.00 -4.40 4.52
CA PHE A 324 -17.29 -5.83 4.44
C PHE A 324 -16.11 -6.56 3.83
N ASN A 325 -15.98 -7.86 4.05
CA ASN A 325 -14.91 -8.61 3.39
C ASN A 325 -15.23 -8.76 1.89
N SER A 326 -14.21 -8.76 1.04
CA SER A 326 -14.41 -9.13 -0.36
C SER A 326 -14.95 -10.56 -0.44
N GLN A 327 -15.81 -10.81 -1.44
CA GLN A 327 -16.54 -12.09 -1.64
C GLN A 327 -17.72 -12.35 -0.70
N GLU A 328 -18.03 -11.44 0.24
CA GLU A 328 -19.26 -11.54 1.02
C GLU A 328 -20.50 -11.29 0.16
N HIS A 329 -21.60 -11.88 0.59
CA HIS A 329 -22.92 -11.65 0.04
C HIS A 329 -23.73 -10.89 1.08
N LEU A 330 -24.47 -9.86 0.66
CA LEU A 330 -25.23 -9.00 1.54
C LEU A 330 -26.72 -9.12 1.26
N GLY A 331 -27.51 -9.13 2.35
CA GLY A 331 -28.93 -8.85 2.35
C GLY A 331 -29.21 -7.56 3.12
N PHE A 332 -30.37 -6.94 2.85
CA PHE A 332 -30.83 -5.76 3.60
C PHE A 332 -32.16 -6.05 4.26
N LEU A 333 -32.38 -5.41 5.40
CA LEU A 333 -33.66 -5.40 6.09
C LEU A 333 -34.05 -3.99 6.52
N LEU A 334 -35.35 -3.75 6.55
CA LEU A 334 -35.99 -2.58 7.13
C LEU A 334 -36.83 -3.02 8.32
N VAL A 335 -36.65 -2.36 9.45
CA VAL A 335 -37.51 -2.49 10.64
C VAL A 335 -38.46 -1.30 10.66
N SER A 336 -39.76 -1.58 10.54
CA SER A 336 -40.78 -0.54 10.49
C SER A 336 -41.19 -0.09 11.88
N ASN A 337 -41.22 1.24 12.08
CA ASN A 337 -41.61 1.91 13.32
C ASN A 337 -40.93 1.34 14.59
N SER A 338 -39.67 0.92 14.46
CA SER A 338 -38.92 0.23 15.51
C SER A 338 -37.44 0.08 15.11
N THR A 339 -36.65 -0.57 15.97
CA THR A 339 -35.22 -0.85 15.76
C THR A 339 -34.89 -2.35 15.79
N VAL A 340 -33.74 -2.71 15.24
CA VAL A 340 -33.08 -4.02 15.36
C VAL A 340 -32.91 -4.41 16.83
N ASP A 341 -32.56 -3.47 17.70
CA ASP A 341 -32.46 -3.68 19.15
C ASP A 341 -33.78 -4.12 19.77
N THR A 342 -34.89 -3.50 19.35
CA THR A 342 -36.23 -3.88 19.80
C THR A 342 -36.62 -5.26 19.29
N VAL A 343 -36.28 -5.59 18.04
CA VAL A 343 -36.50 -6.92 17.47
C VAL A 343 -35.72 -7.97 18.27
N MET A 344 -34.43 -7.74 18.54
CA MET A 344 -33.59 -8.62 19.37
C MET A 344 -34.16 -8.82 20.78
N ALA A 345 -34.54 -7.73 21.44
CA ALA A 345 -35.10 -7.78 22.79
C ALA A 345 -36.40 -8.59 22.82
N ASN A 346 -37.33 -8.35 21.88
CA ASN A 346 -38.61 -9.05 21.81
C ASN A 346 -38.44 -10.53 21.43
N LEU A 347 -37.51 -10.87 20.53
CA LEU A 347 -37.13 -12.24 20.21
C LEU A 347 -36.66 -13.00 21.46
N ALA A 348 -35.77 -12.41 22.25
CA ALA A 348 -35.18 -13.05 23.43
C ALA A 348 -36.22 -13.45 24.50
N VAL A 349 -37.34 -12.74 24.57
CA VAL A 349 -38.43 -12.99 25.54
C VAL A 349 -39.71 -13.55 24.90
N GLY A 350 -39.73 -13.79 23.59
CA GLY A 350 -40.89 -14.31 22.86
C GLY A 350 -42.09 -13.36 22.85
N GLN A 351 -41.83 -12.05 22.75
CA GLN A 351 -42.87 -11.02 22.60
C GLN A 351 -43.24 -10.79 21.14
N THR A 352 -44.29 -10.01 20.91
CA THR A 352 -44.68 -9.58 19.56
C THR A 352 -43.52 -8.81 18.93
N LEU A 353 -43.16 -9.21 17.71
CA LEU A 353 -42.08 -8.57 16.97
C LEU A 353 -42.62 -7.36 16.21
N PRO A 354 -41.80 -6.31 16.05
CA PRO A 354 -42.02 -5.30 15.01
C PRO A 354 -42.09 -5.94 13.62
N ASP A 355 -42.67 -5.21 12.67
CA ASP A 355 -42.65 -5.63 11.28
C ASP A 355 -41.23 -5.45 10.72
N VAL A 356 -40.70 -6.52 10.12
CA VAL A 356 -39.35 -6.56 9.52
C VAL A 356 -39.50 -7.04 8.09
N PHE A 357 -38.95 -6.25 7.17
CA PHE A 357 -39.00 -6.52 5.74
C PHE A 357 -37.60 -6.72 5.20
N PHE A 358 -37.38 -7.81 4.51
CA PHE A 358 -36.16 -8.14 3.80
C PHE A 358 -36.28 -7.72 2.34
N THR A 359 -35.14 -7.44 1.70
CA THR A 359 -35.09 -7.32 0.25
C THR A 359 -35.55 -8.60 -0.43
N THR A 360 -35.28 -9.76 0.17
CA THR A 360 -35.72 -11.06 -0.37
C THR A 360 -37.19 -11.32 -0.01
N SER A 361 -38.09 -11.26 -1.00
CA SER A 361 -39.54 -11.47 -0.79
C SER A 361 -39.91 -12.78 -0.07
N THR A 362 -39.17 -13.87 -0.27
CA THR A 362 -39.42 -15.16 0.42
C THR A 362 -39.09 -15.15 1.91
N GLY A 363 -38.30 -14.17 2.37
CA GLY A 363 -38.04 -13.93 3.79
C GLY A 363 -39.16 -13.13 4.47
N ASN A 364 -40.05 -12.50 3.70
CA ASN A 364 -41.13 -11.67 4.22
C ASN A 364 -42.35 -12.52 4.60
N THR A 365 -42.95 -12.22 5.76
CA THR A 365 -44.04 -13.03 6.32
C THR A 365 -45.31 -13.03 5.46
N ASP A 366 -45.49 -12.00 4.65
CA ASP A 366 -46.57 -11.84 3.66
C ASP A 366 -46.17 -12.24 2.23
N ASN A 367 -44.90 -12.59 2.01
CA ASN A 367 -44.28 -12.84 0.70
C ASN A 367 -44.38 -11.66 -0.28
N PHE A 368 -44.56 -10.43 0.22
CA PHE A 368 -44.50 -9.23 -0.61
C PHE A 368 -43.04 -8.84 -0.84
N ASP A 369 -42.75 -8.23 -2.00
CA ASP A 369 -41.45 -7.65 -2.30
C ASP A 369 -41.47 -6.20 -1.84
N HIS A 370 -40.99 -5.96 -0.62
CA HIS A 370 -40.99 -4.65 0.03
C HIS A 370 -39.92 -3.70 -0.51
N SER A 371 -39.12 -4.12 -1.49
CA SER A 371 -38.04 -3.31 -2.03
C SER A 371 -38.06 -3.24 -3.55
N GLN A 372 -37.75 -2.06 -4.09
CA GLN A 372 -37.42 -1.87 -5.50
C GLN A 372 -35.97 -1.43 -5.63
N ILE A 373 -35.27 -2.04 -6.56
CA ILE A 373 -33.84 -1.81 -6.76
C ILE A 373 -33.65 -1.18 -8.14
N SER A 374 -32.93 -0.07 -8.18
CA SER A 374 -32.58 0.60 -9.43
C SER A 374 -31.07 0.85 -9.48
N GLU A 375 -30.45 0.60 -10.64
CA GLU A 375 -29.02 0.82 -10.81
C GLU A 375 -28.69 2.32 -10.78
N LEU A 376 -27.58 2.65 -10.14
CA LEU A 376 -26.92 3.94 -10.26
C LEU A 376 -25.66 3.80 -11.12
N ASP A 377 -25.12 4.93 -11.59
CA ASP A 377 -23.79 4.94 -12.21
C ASP A 377 -22.71 4.45 -11.20
N ASN A 378 -21.55 4.02 -11.70
CA ASN A 378 -20.34 3.71 -10.89
C ASN A 378 -20.49 2.60 -9.83
N ASN A 379 -21.10 1.44 -10.15
CA ASN A 379 -21.29 0.31 -9.20
C ASN A 379 -22.10 0.69 -7.94
N GLY A 380 -23.12 1.53 -8.09
CA GLY A 380 -24.09 1.82 -7.03
C GLY A 380 -25.52 1.39 -7.40
N PHE A 381 -26.42 1.44 -6.43
CA PHE A 381 -27.86 1.21 -6.63
C PHE A 381 -28.69 1.98 -5.60
N THR A 382 -29.98 2.15 -5.88
CA THR A 382 -30.95 2.59 -4.89
C THR A 382 -31.75 1.41 -4.36
N LEU A 383 -32.05 1.41 -3.05
CA LEU A 383 -33.08 0.58 -2.44
C LEU A 383 -34.24 1.48 -2.03
N SER A 384 -35.38 1.28 -2.67
CA SER A 384 -36.64 1.99 -2.41
C SER A 384 -37.59 1.04 -1.69
N TRP A 385 -38.17 1.43 -0.55
CA TRP A 385 -38.87 0.54 0.35
C TRP A 385 -40.35 0.89 0.57
N GLU A 386 -41.14 -0.14 0.86
CA GLU A 386 -42.46 -0.07 1.49
C GLU A 386 -42.37 -0.52 2.96
N ASP A 387 -42.90 0.28 3.89
CA ASP A 387 -42.78 0.05 5.33
C ASP A 387 -44.03 -0.56 6.00
N LEU A 388 -45.04 -0.92 5.21
CA LEU A 388 -46.27 -1.55 5.69
C LEU A 388 -46.50 -2.93 5.06
N VAL A 389 -47.01 -3.86 5.87
CA VAL A 389 -47.39 -5.22 5.44
C VAL A 389 -48.33 -5.21 4.22
N ASN A 390 -48.09 -6.13 3.29
CA ASN A 390 -48.71 -6.24 1.97
C ASN A 390 -48.40 -5.05 1.03
N GLY A 391 -47.33 -4.30 1.32
CA GLY A 391 -46.81 -3.24 0.46
C GLY A 391 -47.63 -1.96 0.48
N GLY A 392 -48.11 -1.56 1.66
CA GLY A 392 -48.65 -0.23 1.90
C GLY A 392 -49.49 0.38 0.78
N ASP A 393 -49.02 1.49 0.24
CA ASP A 393 -49.57 2.18 -0.93
C ASP A 393 -48.79 1.91 -2.23
N ALA A 394 -47.69 1.18 -2.15
CA ALA A 394 -46.93 0.61 -3.27
C ALA A 394 -46.27 1.65 -4.19
N ASP A 395 -45.85 2.79 -3.64
CA ASP A 395 -45.05 3.80 -4.34
C ASP A 395 -43.52 3.75 -4.05
N PHE A 396 -43.13 2.98 -3.04
CA PHE A 396 -41.77 2.66 -2.59
C PHE A 396 -40.94 3.90 -2.22
N ASP A 397 -41.57 4.94 -1.69
CA ASP A 397 -40.89 6.17 -1.27
C ASP A 397 -40.80 6.39 0.26
N ASP A 398 -41.30 5.44 1.05
CA ASP A 398 -41.21 5.43 2.52
C ASP A 398 -39.74 5.58 3.00
N LEU A 399 -38.83 4.87 2.35
CA LEU A 399 -37.38 5.02 2.52
C LEU A 399 -36.65 4.72 1.20
N VAL A 400 -35.88 5.68 0.70
CA VAL A 400 -35.01 5.53 -0.47
C VAL A 400 -33.55 5.69 -0.06
N LEU A 401 -32.78 4.61 -0.18
CA LEU A 401 -31.38 4.52 0.21
C LEU A 401 -30.49 4.40 -1.03
N GLY A 402 -29.51 5.29 -1.18
CA GLY A 402 -28.43 5.14 -2.15
C GLY A 402 -27.26 4.36 -1.54
N VAL A 403 -26.85 3.27 -2.21
CA VAL A 403 -25.70 2.44 -1.85
C VAL A 403 -24.66 2.53 -2.96
N GLN A 404 -23.41 2.80 -2.61
CA GLN A 404 -22.30 2.85 -3.58
C GLN A 404 -21.00 2.39 -2.94
N ILE A 405 -20.08 1.91 -3.77
CA ILE A 405 -18.71 1.62 -3.32
C ILE A 405 -17.99 2.91 -2.98
N SER A 406 -17.20 2.88 -1.91
CA SER A 406 -16.40 4.01 -1.44
C SER A 406 -14.92 3.62 -1.37
N ASP A 407 -14.08 4.46 -1.95
CA ASP A 407 -12.62 4.41 -1.76
C ASP A 407 -12.16 5.32 -0.60
N ARG A 408 -13.10 5.96 0.11
CA ARG A 408 -12.79 6.80 1.28
C ARG A 408 -12.50 5.90 2.47
N ALA A 409 -11.54 6.29 3.31
CA ALA A 409 -11.32 5.64 4.59
C ALA A 409 -12.58 5.74 5.47
N LEU A 410 -12.86 4.70 6.25
CA LEU A 410 -13.94 4.72 7.24
C LEU A 410 -13.74 5.90 8.21
N PRO A 411 -14.81 6.58 8.63
CA PRO A 411 -14.73 7.57 9.70
C PRO A 411 -14.17 6.92 10.97
N SER A 412 -13.05 7.45 11.50
CA SER A 412 -12.27 6.79 12.57
C SER A 412 -12.91 6.80 13.96
N VAL A 413 -14.14 7.30 14.08
CA VAL A 413 -14.85 7.47 15.36
C VAL A 413 -16.18 6.74 15.44
N THR A 414 -16.56 6.01 14.39
CA THR A 414 -17.88 5.39 14.24
C THR A 414 -17.87 3.89 14.55
N GLY A 415 -16.75 3.35 15.08
CA GLY A 415 -16.55 1.92 15.33
C GLY A 415 -17.47 1.28 16.38
N LEU A 416 -18.18 2.10 17.16
CA LEU A 416 -19.22 1.64 18.09
C LEU A 416 -20.64 1.85 17.56
N GLN A 417 -20.84 2.73 16.59
CA GLN A 417 -22.17 3.12 16.10
C GLN A 417 -22.88 1.97 15.37
N GLY A 418 -24.17 1.81 15.64
CA GLY A 418 -25.02 0.77 15.04
C GLY A 418 -24.92 -0.60 15.71
N LYS A 419 -24.19 -0.68 16.83
CA LYS A 419 -24.22 -1.84 17.74
C LYS A 419 -25.30 -1.64 18.82
N PRO A 420 -25.75 -2.71 19.50
CA PRO A 420 -26.86 -2.59 20.45
C PRO A 420 -26.64 -1.62 21.60
N GLU A 421 -27.53 -0.64 21.75
CA GLU A 421 -27.44 0.52 22.65
C GLU A 421 -26.11 1.30 22.51
N ARG A 422 -25.61 1.50 21.27
CA ARG A 422 -24.28 2.10 21.02
C ARG A 422 -24.28 3.28 20.06
N GLU A 423 -25.12 4.26 20.32
CA GLU A 423 -25.11 5.58 19.70
C GLU A 423 -24.01 6.45 20.35
N LEU A 424 -22.76 6.05 20.13
CA LEU A 424 -21.57 6.57 20.81
C LEU A 424 -20.54 7.11 19.83
N LEU A 425 -19.77 8.11 20.27
CA LEU A 425 -18.60 8.60 19.56
C LEU A 425 -17.33 7.96 20.15
N ASP A 426 -16.63 7.14 19.37
CA ASP A 426 -15.44 6.40 19.80
C ASP A 426 -14.14 7.13 19.42
N LEU A 427 -13.60 7.92 20.33
CA LEU A 427 -12.36 8.66 20.11
C LEU A 427 -11.12 7.88 20.58
N ARG A 428 -11.22 6.59 20.94
CA ARG A 428 -10.11 5.84 21.53
C ARG A 428 -8.87 5.78 20.66
N ASP A 429 -9.05 5.70 19.35
CA ASP A 429 -7.96 5.62 18.37
C ASP A 429 -7.43 7.02 17.98
N GLN A 430 -8.09 8.09 18.42
CA GLN A 430 -7.63 9.46 18.19
C GLN A 430 -6.58 9.87 19.24
N THR A 431 -5.54 10.59 18.82
CA THR A 431 -4.51 11.11 19.72
C THR A 431 -4.54 12.64 19.81
N GLY A 432 -4.41 13.18 21.02
CA GLY A 432 -4.42 14.63 21.23
C GLY A 432 -5.82 15.24 21.17
N MET A 433 -5.93 16.48 20.69
CA MET A 433 -7.20 17.20 20.57
C MET A 433 -7.69 17.15 19.13
N VAL A 434 -8.96 16.80 18.93
CA VAL A 434 -9.64 16.74 17.64
C VAL A 434 -10.57 17.94 17.50
N GLU A 435 -10.43 18.69 16.42
CA GLU A 435 -11.35 19.79 16.10
C GLU A 435 -12.60 19.23 15.43
N VAL A 436 -13.76 19.61 15.97
CA VAL A 436 -15.08 19.21 15.47
C VAL A 436 -16.02 20.41 15.40
N GLU A 437 -17.00 20.32 14.51
CA GLU A 437 -18.11 21.26 14.34
C GLU A 437 -19.43 20.52 14.58
N PHE A 438 -20.34 21.16 15.31
CA PHE A 438 -21.69 20.65 15.58
C PHE A 438 -22.71 21.42 14.76
N THR A 439 -23.54 20.69 14.03
CA THR A 439 -24.74 21.24 13.36
C THR A 439 -25.98 20.69 14.06
N THR A 440 -26.98 21.52 14.34
CA THR A 440 -28.18 21.12 15.11
C THR A 440 -29.49 21.39 14.38
N PHE A 441 -30.48 20.53 14.57
CA PHE A 441 -31.84 20.65 14.06
C PHE A 441 -32.83 20.33 15.18
N THR A 442 -34.05 20.88 15.12
CA THR A 442 -35.07 20.64 16.14
C THR A 442 -36.46 21.01 15.62
N SER A 443 -37.45 20.17 15.91
CA SER A 443 -38.89 20.44 15.76
C SER A 443 -39.56 20.73 17.12
N ALA A 444 -38.86 20.47 18.23
CA ALA A 444 -39.43 20.38 19.56
C ALA A 444 -40.10 21.67 20.05
N ASN A 445 -41.16 21.46 20.84
CA ASN A 445 -41.73 22.55 21.62
C ASN A 445 -40.89 22.88 22.86
N TYR A 446 -40.17 21.92 23.43
CA TYR A 446 -39.38 22.08 24.65
C TYR A 446 -38.01 22.71 24.43
N ASP A 447 -37.56 23.54 25.39
CA ASP A 447 -36.23 24.14 25.32
C ASP A 447 -35.17 23.14 25.81
N ASN A 448 -34.88 22.16 24.96
CA ASN A 448 -34.03 21.04 25.26
C ASN A 448 -32.56 21.46 25.35
N SER A 449 -31.83 20.85 26.28
CA SER A 449 -30.36 20.95 26.36
C SER A 449 -29.72 19.60 26.07
N VAL A 450 -28.89 19.54 25.04
CA VAL A 450 -28.17 18.34 24.61
C VAL A 450 -26.68 18.50 24.84
N GLY A 451 -25.98 17.41 25.16
CA GLY A 451 -24.54 17.44 25.34
C GLY A 451 -23.92 16.05 25.34
N LEU A 452 -22.62 16.01 25.61
CA LEU A 452 -21.81 14.80 25.62
C LEU A 452 -21.15 14.60 27.00
N TYR A 453 -20.94 13.35 27.39
CA TYR A 453 -20.18 12.99 28.59
C TYR A 453 -19.28 11.78 28.32
N VAL A 454 -18.18 11.69 29.08
CA VAL A 454 -17.19 10.60 28.95
C VAL A 454 -17.68 9.34 29.67
N ILE A 455 -17.58 8.20 28.98
CA ILE A 455 -17.75 6.87 29.56
C ILE A 455 -16.42 6.10 29.56
N GLU A 456 -16.25 5.19 30.52
CA GLU A 456 -15.00 4.42 30.72
C GLU A 456 -14.94 3.16 29.84
N ASN A 457 -16.08 2.65 29.40
CA ASN A 457 -16.16 1.45 28.59
C ASN A 457 -17.44 1.41 27.76
N GLU A 458 -17.50 0.47 26.81
CA GLU A 458 -18.61 0.28 25.88
C GLU A 458 -19.93 -0.12 26.57
N GLN A 459 -19.88 -0.57 27.83
CA GLN A 459 -21.07 -0.88 28.65
C GLN A 459 -21.65 0.36 29.35
N GLY A 460 -21.12 1.55 29.06
CA GLY A 460 -21.63 2.82 29.57
C GLY A 460 -21.19 3.17 30.97
N ALA A 461 -20.27 2.44 31.59
CA ALA A 461 -19.88 2.77 32.96
C ALA A 461 -19.16 4.12 33.02
N ILE A 462 -19.46 4.95 34.01
CA ILE A 462 -18.79 6.24 34.24
C ILE A 462 -17.96 6.20 35.52
N ARG A 463 -16.80 6.85 35.52
CA ARG A 463 -16.00 7.06 36.73
C ARG A 463 -16.34 8.41 37.33
N ASP A 464 -16.79 8.41 38.57
CA ASP A 464 -17.02 9.65 39.31
C ASP A 464 -15.68 10.29 39.71
N SER A 465 -15.36 11.47 39.17
CA SER A 465 -14.14 12.23 39.49
C SER A 465 -14.04 12.64 40.96
N LEU A 466 -15.16 12.71 41.69
CA LEU A 466 -15.15 13.08 43.11
C LEU A 466 -14.80 11.91 44.02
N THR A 467 -15.29 10.71 43.70
CA THR A 467 -15.17 9.53 44.58
C THR A 467 -14.24 8.45 44.02
N GLY A 468 -13.94 8.48 42.72
CA GLY A 468 -13.23 7.43 41.98
C GLY A 468 -14.06 6.18 41.71
N GLN A 469 -15.33 6.15 42.12
CA GLN A 469 -16.22 5.00 41.96
C GLN A 469 -16.63 4.84 40.49
N LEU A 470 -16.63 3.59 40.01
CA LEU A 470 -17.22 3.23 38.73
C LEU A 470 -18.74 2.99 38.94
N ILE A 471 -19.56 3.65 38.14
CA ILE A 471 -21.03 3.63 38.23
C ILE A 471 -21.57 3.10 36.90
N ALA A 472 -22.38 2.03 36.95
CA ALA A 472 -23.04 1.48 35.77
C ALA A 472 -24.30 2.30 35.41
N PRO A 473 -24.76 2.31 34.13
CA PRO A 473 -25.95 3.04 33.67
C PRO A 473 -27.20 2.92 34.55
N ASP A 474 -27.46 1.75 35.11
CA ASP A 474 -28.64 1.46 35.93
C ASP A 474 -28.46 1.75 37.44
N ALA A 475 -27.27 2.20 37.85
CA ALA A 475 -26.94 2.40 39.25
C ALA A 475 -27.37 3.80 39.77
N PRO A 476 -27.78 3.91 41.05
CA PRO A 476 -28.11 5.20 41.64
C PRO A 476 -26.96 6.20 41.53
N GLY A 477 -27.28 7.44 41.15
CA GLY A 477 -26.31 8.52 40.99
C GLY A 477 -25.61 8.57 39.63
N TYR A 478 -25.94 7.66 38.69
CA TYR A 478 -25.43 7.71 37.33
C TYR A 478 -25.77 9.01 36.62
N ALA A 479 -27.06 9.35 36.51
CA ALA A 479 -27.53 10.56 35.82
C ALA A 479 -26.89 11.85 36.40
N GLU A 480 -26.89 12.01 37.73
CA GLU A 480 -26.21 13.14 38.39
C GLU A 480 -24.74 13.23 38.00
N THR A 481 -24.04 12.09 37.99
CA THR A 481 -22.60 12.01 37.75
C THR A 481 -22.26 12.24 36.27
N ALA A 482 -23.08 11.74 35.35
CA ALA A 482 -22.94 12.00 33.91
C ALA A 482 -23.11 13.49 33.61
N ILE A 483 -24.22 14.11 34.07
CA ILE A 483 -24.50 15.53 33.80
C ILE A 483 -23.54 16.48 34.53
N ARG A 484 -23.04 16.10 35.71
CA ARG A 484 -22.02 16.88 36.44
C ARG A 484 -20.67 16.89 35.72
N GLN A 485 -20.31 15.81 35.04
CA GLN A 485 -19.00 15.62 34.40
C GLN A 485 -19.07 15.69 32.87
N ARG A 486 -20.18 16.19 32.33
CA ARG A 486 -20.34 16.47 30.91
C ARG A 486 -19.22 17.35 30.37
N LEU A 487 -19.02 17.30 29.06
CA LEU A 487 -18.20 18.29 28.37
C LEU A 487 -18.83 19.69 28.53
N ASP A 488 -18.00 20.73 28.49
CA ASP A 488 -18.45 22.13 28.50
C ASP A 488 -19.02 22.51 27.12
N LEU A 489 -20.07 21.78 26.73
CA LEU A 489 -20.86 21.90 25.52
C LEU A 489 -22.32 21.71 25.92
N VAL A 490 -23.15 22.69 25.60
CA VAL A 490 -24.60 22.59 25.73
C VAL A 490 -25.21 23.11 24.44
N LEU A 491 -25.78 22.18 23.68
CA LEU A 491 -26.52 22.42 22.45
C LEU A 491 -27.99 22.64 22.79
N ASN A 492 -28.66 23.56 22.10
CA ASN A 492 -30.08 23.88 22.24
C ASN A 492 -30.62 24.46 20.93
N ARG A 493 -31.91 24.80 20.88
CA ARG A 493 -32.57 25.33 19.67
C ARG A 493 -31.97 26.62 19.10
N ASP A 494 -31.28 27.40 19.93
CA ASP A 494 -30.66 28.67 19.55
C ASP A 494 -29.18 28.50 19.17
N THR A 495 -28.69 27.25 19.17
CA THR A 495 -27.31 26.93 18.84
C THR A 495 -27.11 26.99 17.34
N GLU A 496 -26.34 27.97 16.89
CA GLU A 496 -25.78 27.99 15.53
C GLU A 496 -24.38 27.37 15.58
N ASN A 497 -24.01 26.60 14.55
CA ASN A 497 -22.75 25.89 14.34
C ASN A 497 -21.66 26.15 15.39
N VAL A 498 -21.36 25.14 16.21
CA VAL A 498 -20.38 25.27 17.31
C VAL A 498 -19.15 24.46 16.99
N ALA A 499 -17.99 25.11 16.93
CA ALA A 499 -16.70 24.43 16.87
C ALA A 499 -16.14 24.19 18.28
N MET A 500 -15.60 22.99 18.53
CA MET A 500 -14.90 22.68 19.78
C MET A 500 -13.75 21.70 19.56
N GLN A 501 -12.95 21.52 20.61
CA GLN A 501 -11.93 20.48 20.64
C GLN A 501 -12.36 19.33 21.56
N LEU A 502 -12.37 18.11 21.03
CA LEU A 502 -12.58 16.88 21.77
C LEU A 502 -11.24 16.23 22.10
N GLU A 503 -11.10 15.71 23.31
CA GLU A 503 -9.91 14.93 23.69
C GLU A 503 -10.00 13.52 23.09
N GLY A 504 -8.92 13.06 22.45
CA GLY A 504 -8.77 11.68 21.98
C GLY A 504 -8.50 10.69 23.13
N GLY A 505 -8.69 9.40 22.88
CA GLY A 505 -8.50 8.34 23.88
C GLY A 505 -9.71 8.07 24.77
N VAL A 506 -10.88 8.64 24.47
CA VAL A 506 -12.11 8.52 25.27
C VAL A 506 -13.28 7.96 24.43
N ILE A 507 -14.36 7.56 25.10
CA ILE A 507 -15.65 7.31 24.45
C ILE A 507 -16.63 8.35 24.98
N LEU A 508 -17.40 8.98 24.08
CA LEU A 508 -18.41 9.96 24.43
C LEU A 508 -19.80 9.40 24.17
N ALA A 509 -20.68 9.58 25.15
CA ALA A 509 -22.10 9.26 25.05
C ALA A 509 -22.91 10.57 25.07
N PRO A 510 -23.97 10.68 24.26
CA PRO A 510 -24.83 11.84 24.30
C PRO A 510 -25.94 11.73 25.36
N TYR A 511 -26.51 12.88 25.71
CA TYR A 511 -27.68 13.00 26.55
C TYR A 511 -28.55 14.17 26.09
N ILE A 512 -29.84 14.11 26.41
CA ILE A 512 -30.79 15.22 26.30
C ILE A 512 -31.42 15.49 27.66
N ILE A 513 -31.62 16.77 28.00
CA ILE A 513 -32.44 17.22 29.12
C ILE A 513 -33.66 17.92 28.55
N ALA A 514 -34.83 17.37 28.85
CA ALA A 514 -36.11 17.87 28.38
C ALA A 514 -36.52 19.14 29.12
N ASP A 515 -36.82 20.21 28.37
CA ASP A 515 -37.28 21.51 28.87
C ASP A 515 -36.46 22.04 30.06
N GLY A 516 -35.13 22.11 29.91
CA GLY A 516 -34.27 22.59 30.97
C GLY A 516 -32.78 22.46 30.71
N THR A 517 -32.00 23.10 31.58
CA THR A 517 -30.52 23.09 31.49
C THR A 517 -29.87 22.06 32.40
N PRO A 518 -28.60 21.69 32.15
CA PRO A 518 -27.82 20.85 33.08
C PRO A 518 -27.79 21.38 34.52
N GLU A 519 -27.64 22.69 34.71
CA GLU A 519 -27.64 23.31 36.04
C GLU A 519 -28.98 23.18 36.74
N GLN A 520 -30.09 23.35 35.99
CA GLN A 520 -31.43 23.18 36.53
C GLN A 520 -31.67 21.73 36.93
N PHE A 521 -31.32 20.78 36.07
CA PHE A 521 -31.42 19.34 36.34
C PHE A 521 -30.64 18.96 37.62
N LEU A 522 -29.38 19.37 37.74
CA LEU A 522 -28.56 19.07 38.92
C LEU A 522 -29.11 19.69 40.20
N ALA A 523 -29.81 20.83 40.10
CA ALA A 523 -30.38 21.51 41.26
C ALA A 523 -31.73 20.93 41.71
N THR A 524 -32.56 20.45 40.77
CA THR A 524 -33.95 20.06 41.04
C THR A 524 -34.20 18.57 40.95
N ASN A 525 -33.57 17.88 39.99
CA ASN A 525 -33.82 16.48 39.69
C ASN A 525 -32.55 15.62 39.42
N PRO A 526 -31.49 15.68 40.26
CA PRO A 526 -30.23 14.97 39.99
C PRO A 526 -30.38 13.44 39.93
N ASN A 527 -31.43 12.88 40.53
CA ASN A 527 -31.69 11.44 40.53
C ASN A 527 -32.64 10.98 39.41
N ASN A 528 -32.94 11.84 38.44
CA ASN A 528 -33.83 11.57 37.30
C ASN A 528 -35.19 10.96 37.72
N GLN A 529 -35.80 11.55 38.75
CA GLN A 529 -37.08 11.11 39.31
C GLN A 529 -38.24 11.73 38.53
N LEU A 530 -39.27 10.92 38.30
CA LEU A 530 -40.54 11.40 37.75
C LEU A 530 -41.13 12.49 38.68
N ASP A 531 -41.69 13.54 38.10
CA ASP A 531 -42.34 14.68 38.78
C ASP A 531 -41.42 15.58 39.65
N ALA A 532 -40.10 15.41 39.59
CA ALA A 532 -39.14 16.20 40.38
C ALA A 532 -38.48 17.38 39.63
N GLY A 533 -38.81 17.58 38.35
CA GLY A 533 -38.24 18.60 37.47
C GLY A 533 -38.02 18.06 36.06
N SER A 534 -37.16 18.73 35.28
CA SER A 534 -36.70 18.25 33.97
C SER A 534 -36.15 16.82 34.07
N LEU A 535 -36.39 16.01 33.05
CA LEU A 535 -35.85 14.66 32.92
C LEU A 535 -34.65 14.67 31.98
N ALA A 536 -33.72 13.75 32.22
CA ALA A 536 -32.60 13.52 31.32
C ALA A 536 -32.73 12.11 30.70
N TYR A 537 -32.48 12.01 29.41
CA TYR A 537 -32.41 10.75 28.68
C TYR A 537 -31.02 10.54 28.09
N PHE A 538 -30.60 9.28 28.03
CA PHE A 538 -29.24 8.84 27.72
C PHE A 538 -29.30 7.70 26.70
N ALA A 539 -28.20 7.47 25.98
CA ALA A 539 -28.06 6.37 25.01
C ALA A 539 -28.36 4.99 25.63
N TYR A 540 -27.90 4.74 26.86
CA TYR A 540 -28.16 3.47 27.54
C TYR A 540 -29.56 3.45 28.15
N VAL A 541 -30.45 2.60 27.60
CA VAL A 541 -31.84 2.40 28.03
C VAL A 541 -31.93 2.05 29.52
N GLY A 542 -30.90 1.37 30.03
CA GLY A 542 -30.67 1.08 31.45
C GLY A 542 -30.77 2.31 32.39
N THR A 543 -30.46 3.49 31.86
CA THR A 543 -30.43 4.77 32.59
C THR A 543 -31.77 5.49 32.56
N ASN A 544 -32.53 5.29 31.49
CA ASN A 544 -33.78 6.01 31.23
C ASN A 544 -34.87 5.51 32.18
N ARG A 545 -35.62 6.44 32.76
CA ARG A 545 -36.54 6.13 33.86
C ARG A 545 -37.73 5.28 33.42
N ASP A 546 -38.18 5.47 32.20
CA ASP A 546 -39.23 4.72 31.50
C ASP A 546 -38.74 3.42 30.87
N ARG A 547 -37.42 3.21 30.75
CA ARG A 547 -36.82 2.10 29.98
C ARG A 547 -37.13 2.17 28.49
N VAL A 548 -37.36 3.38 27.98
CA VAL A 548 -37.49 3.63 26.56
C VAL A 548 -36.13 4.10 26.03
N ASP A 549 -35.88 3.77 24.77
CA ASP A 549 -34.77 4.33 24.03
C ASP A 549 -35.20 5.66 23.41
N HIS A 550 -34.47 6.72 23.74
CA HIS A 550 -34.77 8.09 23.33
C HIS A 550 -33.79 8.60 22.28
N LEU A 551 -32.95 7.73 21.72
CA LEU A 551 -31.87 8.11 20.84
C LEU A 551 -31.86 7.25 19.59
N ARG A 552 -31.59 7.86 18.44
CA ARG A 552 -31.44 7.15 17.16
C ARG A 552 -30.16 7.58 16.47
N LEU A 553 -29.50 6.59 15.86
CA LEU A 553 -28.41 6.84 14.92
C LEU A 553 -29.00 7.21 13.56
N LEU A 554 -28.82 8.46 13.12
CA LEU A 554 -29.33 8.92 11.82
C LEU A 554 -28.24 8.93 10.72
N GLY A 555 -27.02 8.51 11.07
CA GLY A 555 -25.86 8.47 10.19
C GLY A 555 -24.56 8.49 11.00
N ASP A 556 -23.43 8.56 10.30
CA ASP A 556 -22.11 8.74 10.90
C ASP A 556 -22.08 10.03 11.74
N ASN A 557 -21.88 9.88 13.06
CA ASN A 557 -21.88 10.95 14.05
C ASN A 557 -23.14 11.85 14.07
N THR A 558 -24.28 11.31 13.64
CA THR A 558 -25.56 12.03 13.61
C THR A 558 -26.57 11.33 14.51
N PHE A 559 -27.14 12.08 15.45
CA PHE A 559 -27.98 11.55 16.52
C PHE A 559 -29.29 12.32 16.62
N GLY A 560 -30.42 11.61 16.62
CA GLY A 560 -31.78 12.16 16.85
C GLY A 560 -32.33 11.75 18.22
N PHE A 561 -33.16 12.60 18.82
CA PHE A 561 -33.65 12.45 20.19
C PHE A 561 -35.16 12.58 20.30
N GLU A 562 -35.72 11.88 21.28
CA GLU A 562 -37.07 12.08 21.84
C GLU A 562 -36.98 12.76 23.22
N ASP A 563 -37.78 13.79 23.47
CA ASP A 563 -37.74 14.59 24.70
C ASP A 563 -38.83 14.23 25.74
N LEU A 564 -39.83 13.44 25.34
CA LEU A 564 -40.98 13.11 26.19
C LEU A 564 -40.92 11.72 26.83
N TYR A 565 -41.30 11.64 28.11
CA TYR A 565 -41.34 10.38 28.87
C TYR A 565 -42.22 9.35 28.16
N GLY A 566 -41.70 8.13 28.00
CA GLY A 566 -42.36 7.05 27.28
C GLY A 566 -42.17 7.12 25.76
N GLY A 567 -41.27 7.98 25.27
CA GLY A 567 -40.89 8.10 23.86
C GLY A 567 -41.75 9.05 23.02
N GLY A 568 -42.57 9.90 23.65
CA GLY A 568 -43.26 10.97 22.91
C GLY A 568 -44.13 10.51 21.73
N ASP A 569 -43.92 11.17 20.59
CA ASP A 569 -44.46 10.89 19.27
C ASP A 569 -43.58 9.94 18.44
N ILE A 570 -42.36 9.61 18.88
CA ILE A 570 -41.49 8.56 18.32
C ILE A 570 -41.02 8.92 16.89
N ASP A 571 -40.84 10.21 16.60
CA ASP A 571 -40.25 10.71 15.35
C ASP A 571 -38.76 11.09 15.47
N TYR A 572 -38.23 11.23 16.69
CA TYR A 572 -36.84 11.52 17.06
C TYR A 572 -36.27 12.81 16.48
N ASP A 573 -37.16 13.75 16.13
CA ASP A 573 -36.81 15.04 15.53
C ASP A 573 -36.82 16.20 16.55
N ASP A 574 -37.18 15.92 17.81
CA ASP A 574 -37.19 16.89 18.91
C ASP A 574 -35.84 17.58 19.08
N PHE A 575 -34.75 16.82 18.89
CA PHE A 575 -33.43 17.39 18.72
C PHE A 575 -32.58 16.47 17.85
N VAL A 576 -31.84 17.03 16.92
CA VAL A 576 -30.83 16.31 16.13
C VAL A 576 -29.53 17.09 16.19
N PHE A 577 -28.41 16.40 16.35
CA PHE A 577 -27.11 17.00 16.06
C PHE A 577 -26.22 16.08 15.24
N GLN A 578 -25.39 16.72 14.41
CA GLN A 578 -24.38 16.10 13.57
C GLN A 578 -23.00 16.63 13.99
N ILE A 579 -22.01 15.75 14.07
CA ILE A 579 -20.62 16.10 14.37
C ILE A 579 -19.76 15.88 13.13
N ASP A 580 -19.25 16.97 12.57
CA ASP A 580 -18.24 16.95 11.52
C ASP A 580 -16.86 17.20 12.12
N GLY A 581 -15.88 16.37 11.79
CA GLY A 581 -14.56 16.47 12.39
C GLY A 581 -13.46 16.03 11.45
N ASN A 582 -12.27 16.63 11.64
CA ASN A 582 -11.08 16.22 10.91
C ASN A 582 -10.42 15.04 11.65
N PHE A 583 -11.13 13.92 11.70
CA PHE A 583 -10.67 12.73 12.42
C PHE A 583 -9.50 12.11 11.65
N THR A 584 -8.36 11.95 12.32
CA THR A 584 -7.14 11.38 11.71
C THR A 584 -6.76 10.12 12.46
N LEU A 585 -6.56 9.02 11.73
CA LEU A 585 -6.02 7.77 12.28
C LEU A 585 -4.57 7.92 12.73
#